data_AF-A0A8S3GU24-F1
#
_entry.id   AF-A0A8S3GU24-F1
#
_cell.length_a   1.000
_cell.length_b   1.000
_cell.length_c   1.000
_cell.angle_alpha   90.00
_cell.angle_beta   90.00
_cell.angle_gamma   90.00
#
_symmetry.space_group_name_H-M   'P 1'
#
loop_
_entity.id
_entity.type
_entity.pdbx_description
1 polymer ?
#
loop_
_entity_poly.entity_id
_entity_poly.type
_entity_poly.pdbx_seq_one_letter_code
_entity_poly.pdbx_strand_id
1 'polypeptide(L)'
;MKLYGKTPWLILIVNEIITTPYHNTLCLQCNAVCHERCSLTETTQRGEHAFRRCTVMNNGRCTVCPGKCSYDMHYHDRRLIKRVPKTLNTAISSLSNKYIEAEKDKVACELKCKSVQETKRFIEQLLQEQCDKVHDACMRVQSNCEGFNITEELYTFISLLKNDLNTLRSSAVILKAAKFIEKLETLANDHSLTLSKRSYPTVTKKKVRHSKRRNQGQVTTTTSNDDLMIIDEGPTSALVTQMNHSPSEVLLFEDDLFNRIKTSQREVSNFSASPKYAKYTTEQLIALTRQSMEKNIMIAKELNSRCEAASIGYLSATQLLTLCEYYA
;
A
#
# COMPACT_ATOMS: atom_id res chain seq x y z
N MET A 1 -14.31 -3.30 75.72
CA MET A 1 -13.90 -4.06 74.52
C MET A 1 -14.72 -3.57 73.34
N LYS A 2 -14.14 -2.76 72.44
CA LYS A 2 -14.81 -2.36 71.20
C LYS A 2 -14.60 -3.50 70.18
N LEU A 3 -15.65 -4.27 69.93
CA LEU A 3 -15.70 -5.19 68.81
C LEU A 3 -15.73 -4.34 67.53
N TYR A 4 -14.57 -4.13 66.91
CA TYR A 4 -14.51 -3.63 65.54
C TYR A 4 -15.21 -4.66 64.67
N GLY A 5 -16.47 -4.37 64.31
CA GLY A 5 -17.23 -5.16 63.36
C GLY A 5 -16.44 -5.26 62.06
N LYS A 6 -15.96 -6.47 61.76
CA LYS A 6 -15.45 -6.81 60.43
C LYS A 6 -16.52 -6.42 59.43
N THR A 7 -16.25 -5.40 58.63
CA THR A 7 -17.10 -5.06 57.49
C THR A 7 -17.21 -6.32 56.63
N PRO A 8 -18.43 -6.79 56.31
CA PRO A 8 -18.59 -7.93 55.44
C PRO A 8 -17.93 -7.61 54.10
N TRP A 9 -17.01 -8.47 53.68
CA TRP A 9 -16.31 -8.33 52.41
C TRP A 9 -17.35 -8.22 51.30
N LEU A 10 -17.38 -7.09 50.57
CA LEU A 10 -18.28 -6.94 49.44
C LEU A 10 -17.85 -7.96 48.36
N ILE A 11 -18.70 -8.95 48.14
CA ILE A 11 -18.53 -9.96 47.09
C ILE A 11 -19.29 -9.49 45.87
N LEU A 12 -18.61 -9.44 44.73
CA LEU A 12 -19.16 -9.11 43.42
C LEU A 12 -19.09 -10.35 42.53
N ILE A 13 -20.07 -10.52 41.64
CA ILE A 13 -20.03 -11.54 40.59
C ILE A 13 -19.40 -10.91 39.36
N VAL A 14 -18.26 -11.44 38.93
CA VAL A 14 -17.55 -10.98 37.73
C VAL A 14 -17.59 -12.04 36.64
N ASN A 15 -17.57 -11.61 35.38
CA ASN A 15 -17.42 -12.51 34.24
C ASN A 15 -15.92 -12.74 33.98
N GLU A 16 -15.50 -14.00 34.02
CA GLU A 16 -14.16 -14.44 33.64
C GLU A 16 -14.19 -15.18 32.32
N ILE A 17 -13.19 -14.93 31.48
CA ILE A 17 -12.99 -15.61 30.20
C ILE A 17 -12.01 -16.76 30.44
N ILE A 18 -12.42 -17.97 30.08
CA ILE A 18 -11.63 -19.20 30.23
C ILE A 18 -11.43 -19.81 28.85
N THR A 19 -10.20 -20.17 28.51
CA THR A 19 -9.88 -20.88 27.27
C THR A 19 -10.33 -22.33 27.35
N THR A 20 -10.93 -22.85 26.29
CA THR A 20 -11.42 -24.23 26.19
C THR A 20 -10.70 -25.00 25.08
N PRO A 21 -10.54 -26.33 25.19
CA PRO A 21 -9.93 -27.15 24.13
C PRO A 21 -10.89 -27.39 22.93
N TYR A 22 -12.12 -26.89 23.02
CA TYR A 22 -13.17 -26.93 22.01
C TYR A 22 -13.69 -25.52 21.73
N HIS A 23 -14.30 -25.32 20.57
CA HIS A 23 -14.92 -24.05 20.21
C HIS A 23 -16.38 -23.97 20.68
N ASN A 24 -16.79 -22.75 20.96
CA ASN A 24 -18.13 -22.36 21.36
C ASN A 24 -18.65 -21.34 20.34
N THR A 25 -19.97 -21.23 20.18
CA THR A 25 -20.57 -20.14 19.40
C THR A 25 -20.82 -18.95 20.33
N LEU A 26 -20.15 -17.83 20.07
CA LEU A 26 -20.29 -16.59 20.83
C LEU A 26 -21.07 -15.56 20.00
N CYS A 27 -21.85 -14.72 20.68
CA CYS A 27 -22.48 -13.54 20.09
C CYS A 27 -21.60 -12.33 20.34
N LEU A 28 -21.14 -11.68 19.27
CA LEU A 28 -20.31 -10.48 19.34
C LEU A 28 -21.06 -9.31 19.99
N GLN A 29 -22.35 -9.15 19.66
CA GLN A 29 -23.15 -8.03 20.13
C GLN A 29 -23.55 -8.14 21.61
N CYS A 30 -23.87 -9.35 22.06
CA CYS A 30 -24.29 -9.58 23.45
C CYS A 30 -23.11 -9.96 24.36
N ASN A 31 -21.91 -10.19 23.80
CA ASN A 31 -20.76 -10.75 24.50
C ASN A 31 -21.14 -11.98 25.36
N ALA A 32 -21.84 -12.94 24.74
CA ALA A 32 -22.42 -14.09 25.41
C ALA A 32 -22.09 -15.40 24.68
N VAL A 33 -21.80 -16.44 25.44
CA VAL A 33 -21.69 -17.81 24.90
C VAL A 33 -23.09 -18.33 24.63
N CYS A 34 -23.41 -18.54 23.37
CA CYS A 34 -24.75 -18.93 22.92
C CYS A 34 -24.90 -20.44 22.79
N HIS A 35 -23.83 -21.12 22.39
CA HIS A 35 -23.78 -22.59 22.29
C HIS A 35 -22.39 -23.07 22.69
N GLU A 36 -22.32 -23.81 23.79
CA GLU A 36 -21.08 -24.44 24.25
C GLU A 36 -20.83 -25.74 23.46
N ARG A 37 -19.57 -26.05 23.13
CA ARG A 37 -19.17 -27.24 22.34
C ARG A 37 -19.96 -27.37 21.03
N CYS A 38 -19.94 -26.30 20.24
CA CYS A 38 -20.68 -26.29 18.99
C CYS A 38 -20.17 -27.42 18.07
N SER A 39 -21.08 -28.25 17.56
CA SER A 39 -20.75 -29.39 16.69
C SER A 39 -20.50 -28.99 15.23
N LEU A 40 -20.73 -27.73 14.87
CA LEU A 40 -20.39 -27.22 13.55
C LEU A 40 -18.87 -27.16 13.37
N THR A 41 -18.40 -27.27 12.14
CA THR A 41 -16.99 -27.04 11.81
C THR A 41 -16.55 -25.67 12.33
N GLU A 42 -15.41 -25.60 13.02
CA GLU A 42 -14.86 -24.35 13.52
C GLU A 42 -14.57 -23.41 12.35
N THR A 43 -15.00 -22.15 12.47
CA THR A 43 -14.77 -21.16 11.42
C THR A 43 -14.34 -19.86 12.07
N THR A 44 -13.32 -19.21 11.50
CA THR A 44 -12.73 -17.99 12.04
C THR A 44 -13.49 -16.74 11.58
N GLN A 45 -14.36 -16.87 10.58
CA GLN A 45 -15.12 -15.76 10.02
C GLN A 45 -16.43 -15.57 10.76
N ARG A 46 -16.67 -14.32 11.18
CA ARG A 46 -17.96 -13.88 11.69
C ARG A 46 -19.05 -14.08 10.63
N GLY A 47 -20.20 -14.59 11.06
CA GLY A 47 -21.43 -14.52 10.29
C GLY A 47 -21.49 -15.40 9.06
N GLU A 48 -20.67 -16.45 9.04
CA GLU A 48 -20.75 -17.48 8.03
C GLU A 48 -22.13 -18.15 8.04
N HIS A 49 -22.65 -18.49 6.85
CA HIS A 49 -23.96 -19.14 6.72
C HIS A 49 -24.06 -20.46 7.49
N ALA A 50 -22.94 -21.09 7.82
CA ALA A 50 -22.87 -22.26 8.68
C ALA A 50 -23.57 -22.05 10.03
N PHE A 51 -23.49 -20.85 10.61
CA PHE A 51 -24.15 -20.56 11.89
C PHE A 51 -25.66 -20.68 11.82
N ARG A 52 -26.31 -20.53 10.65
CA ARG A 52 -27.76 -20.77 10.49
C ARG A 52 -28.18 -22.19 10.88
N ARG A 53 -27.24 -23.14 10.86
CA ARG A 53 -27.46 -24.56 11.21
C ARG A 53 -27.10 -24.87 12.66
N CYS A 54 -26.70 -23.87 13.45
CA CYS A 54 -26.41 -24.06 14.86
C CYS A 54 -27.72 -24.39 15.60
N THR A 55 -27.67 -25.33 16.55
CA THR A 55 -28.85 -25.82 17.29
C THR A 55 -29.58 -24.71 18.05
N VAL A 56 -28.87 -23.66 18.43
CA VAL A 56 -29.43 -22.49 19.13
C VAL A 56 -29.97 -21.41 18.18
N MET A 57 -29.94 -21.64 16.88
CA MET A 57 -30.47 -20.74 15.87
C MET A 57 -31.83 -21.23 15.39
N ASN A 58 -32.82 -20.35 15.43
CA ASN A 58 -34.16 -20.58 14.90
C ASN A 58 -34.48 -19.49 13.88
N ASN A 59 -34.79 -19.86 12.64
CA ASN A 59 -35.04 -18.93 11.53
C ASN A 59 -33.96 -17.85 11.37
N GLY A 60 -32.69 -18.24 11.55
CA GLY A 60 -31.54 -17.34 11.44
C GLY A 60 -31.32 -16.42 12.65
N ARG A 61 -32.07 -16.57 13.74
CA ARG A 61 -31.89 -15.80 14.98
C ARG A 61 -31.53 -16.69 16.15
N CYS A 62 -30.63 -16.23 17.01
CA CYS A 62 -30.24 -16.93 18.21
C CYS A 62 -31.37 -16.92 19.25
N THR A 63 -31.64 -18.06 19.85
CA THR A 63 -32.66 -18.21 20.90
C THR A 63 -32.10 -18.06 22.32
N VAL A 64 -30.76 -18.08 22.45
CA VAL A 64 -30.07 -18.07 23.75
C VAL A 64 -29.59 -16.67 24.15
N CYS A 65 -29.09 -15.87 23.21
CA CYS A 65 -28.56 -14.54 23.57
C CYS A 65 -29.69 -13.53 23.89
N PRO A 66 -29.47 -12.59 24.82
CA PRO A 66 -30.49 -11.63 25.25
C PRO A 66 -31.10 -10.81 24.10
N GLY A 67 -30.27 -10.45 23.11
CA GLY A 67 -30.68 -9.64 21.97
C GLY A 67 -31.37 -10.42 20.85
N LYS A 68 -31.48 -11.76 20.96
CA LYS A 68 -31.94 -12.65 19.87
C LYS A 68 -31.28 -12.32 18.52
N CYS A 69 -29.98 -12.04 18.58
CA CYS A 69 -29.20 -11.54 17.45
C CYS A 69 -29.23 -12.52 16.27
N SER A 70 -29.11 -12.00 15.07
CA SER A 70 -29.01 -12.81 13.86
C SER A 70 -27.69 -13.62 13.85
N TYR A 71 -27.68 -14.71 13.09
CA TYR A 71 -26.53 -15.62 12.98
C TYR A 71 -25.25 -14.91 12.49
N ASP A 72 -25.40 -13.80 11.75
CA ASP A 72 -24.31 -12.96 11.27
C ASP A 72 -23.49 -12.28 12.39
N MET A 73 -24.07 -12.14 13.58
CA MET A 73 -23.41 -11.60 14.76
C MET A 73 -22.67 -12.65 15.60
N HIS A 74 -22.59 -13.89 15.10
CA HIS A 74 -21.99 -15.00 15.83
C HIS A 74 -20.71 -15.49 15.15
N TYR A 75 -19.82 -16.05 15.97
CA TYR A 75 -18.53 -16.59 15.54
C TYR A 75 -18.11 -17.75 16.46
N HIS A 76 -17.19 -18.58 15.98
CA HIS A 76 -16.58 -19.60 16.82
C HIS A 76 -15.38 -19.03 17.56
N ASP A 77 -15.30 -19.33 18.86
CA ASP A 77 -14.13 -19.00 19.69
C ASP A 77 -13.94 -20.09 20.74
N ARG A 78 -12.69 -20.32 21.14
CA ARG A 78 -12.30 -21.31 22.15
C ARG A 78 -12.31 -20.69 23.53
N ARG A 79 -13.36 -19.92 23.83
CA ARG A 79 -13.53 -19.15 25.06
C ARG A 79 -14.89 -19.41 25.69
N LEU A 80 -14.92 -19.45 27.02
CA LEU A 80 -16.12 -19.59 27.83
C LEU A 80 -16.19 -18.44 28.82
N ILE A 81 -17.38 -17.87 29.04
CA ILE A 81 -17.60 -16.79 30.00
C ILE A 81 -18.25 -17.37 31.25
N LYS A 82 -17.51 -17.46 32.36
CA LYS A 82 -18.01 -17.93 33.66
C LYS A 82 -18.25 -16.79 34.62
N ARG A 83 -19.35 -16.85 35.37
CA ARG A 83 -19.64 -15.96 36.49
C ARG A 83 -18.94 -16.48 37.74
N VAL A 84 -18.00 -15.71 38.28
CA VAL A 84 -17.18 -16.10 39.44
C VAL A 84 -17.33 -15.05 40.54
N PRO A 85 -17.62 -15.44 41.80
CA PRO A 85 -17.61 -14.52 42.92
C PRO A 85 -16.18 -14.08 43.23
N LYS A 86 -15.98 -12.76 43.35
CA LYS A 86 -14.71 -12.14 43.75
C LYS A 86 -14.94 -11.07 44.80
N THR A 87 -13.93 -10.86 45.64
CA THR A 87 -13.95 -9.71 46.55
C THR A 87 -13.72 -8.43 45.75
N LEU A 88 -14.30 -7.31 46.19
CA LEU A 88 -14.12 -6.00 45.55
C LEU A 88 -12.64 -5.68 45.31
N ASN A 89 -11.78 -5.86 46.32
CA ASN A 89 -10.35 -5.55 46.21
C ASN A 89 -9.66 -6.40 45.14
N THR A 90 -9.96 -7.70 45.06
CA THR A 90 -9.36 -8.58 44.04
C THR A 90 -9.85 -8.25 42.63
N ALA A 91 -11.12 -7.86 42.49
CA ALA A 91 -11.67 -7.39 41.22
C ALA A 91 -11.00 -6.10 40.75
N ILE A 92 -10.83 -5.12 41.64
CA ILE A 92 -10.15 -3.84 41.36
C ILE A 92 -8.69 -4.09 40.96
N SER A 93 -7.94 -4.86 41.74
CA SER A 93 -6.54 -5.18 41.42
C SER A 93 -6.42 -5.91 40.08
N SER A 94 -7.31 -6.87 39.80
CA SER A 94 -7.32 -7.58 38.51
C SER A 94 -7.62 -6.65 37.33
N LEU A 95 -8.57 -5.71 37.49
CA LEU A 95 -8.90 -4.73 36.46
C LEU A 95 -7.76 -3.75 36.22
N SER A 96 -7.13 -3.25 37.29
CA SER A 96 -5.98 -2.34 37.22
C SER A 96 -4.80 -3.00 36.49
N ASN A 97 -4.49 -4.25 36.81
CA ASN A 97 -3.42 -4.98 36.11
C ASN A 97 -3.74 -5.17 34.62
N LYS A 98 -4.98 -5.55 34.27
CA LYS A 98 -5.40 -5.67 32.87
C LYS A 98 -5.27 -4.36 32.10
N TYR A 99 -5.59 -3.24 32.74
CA TYR A 99 -5.44 -1.91 32.14
C TYR A 99 -3.96 -1.58 31.88
N ILE A 100 -3.08 -1.85 32.84
CA ILE A 100 -1.63 -1.60 32.71
C ILE A 100 -1.05 -2.45 31.58
N GLU A 101 -1.39 -3.74 31.49
CA GLU A 101 -0.92 -4.59 30.39
C GLU A 101 -1.48 -4.13 29.04
N ALA A 102 -2.76 -3.77 28.96
CA ALA A 102 -3.35 -3.24 27.73
C ALA A 102 -2.67 -1.93 27.27
N GLU A 103 -2.27 -1.05 28.20
CA GLU A 103 -1.53 0.16 27.85
C GLU A 103 -0.11 -0.17 27.33
N LYS A 104 0.57 -1.16 27.91
CA LYS A 104 1.86 -1.64 27.38
C LYS A 104 1.72 -2.19 25.96
N ASP A 105 0.70 -3.02 25.72
CA ASP A 105 0.43 -3.61 24.42
C ASP A 105 0.10 -2.54 23.37
N LYS A 106 -0.71 -1.54 23.76
CA LYS A 106 -1.00 -0.37 22.93
C LYS A 106 0.27 0.37 22.53
N VAL A 107 1.14 0.70 23.50
CA VAL A 107 2.43 1.38 23.21
C VAL A 107 3.31 0.54 22.28
N ALA A 108 3.39 -0.77 22.51
CA ALA A 108 4.14 -1.68 21.64
C ALA A 108 3.56 -1.72 20.22
N CYS A 109 2.23 -1.70 20.07
CA CYS A 109 1.56 -1.63 18.79
C CYS A 109 1.82 -0.29 18.08
N GLU A 110 1.71 0.83 18.80
CA GLU A 110 2.01 2.16 18.25
C GLU A 110 3.45 2.27 17.73
N LEU A 111 4.43 1.72 18.45
CA LEU A 111 5.83 1.67 17.99
C LEU A 111 5.99 0.86 16.70
N LYS A 112 5.34 -0.30 16.60
CA LYS A 112 5.34 -1.11 15.37
C LYS A 112 4.69 -0.35 14.21
N CYS A 113 3.55 0.29 14.45
CA CYS A 113 2.86 1.11 13.44
C CYS A 113 3.76 2.24 12.92
N LYS A 114 4.47 2.95 13.80
CA LYS A 114 5.44 3.98 13.42
C LYS A 114 6.57 3.42 12.55
N SER A 115 7.16 2.30 12.95
CA SER A 115 8.22 1.63 12.18
C SER A 115 7.75 1.21 10.77
N VAL A 116 6.53 0.68 10.66
CA VAL A 116 5.94 0.34 9.35
C VAL A 116 5.70 1.59 8.50
N GLN A 117 5.23 2.69 9.09
CA GLN A 117 5.03 3.95 8.38
C GLN A 117 6.35 4.55 7.87
N GLU A 118 7.41 4.50 8.67
CA GLU A 118 8.74 4.95 8.26
C GLU A 118 9.29 4.11 7.10
N THR A 119 9.16 2.78 7.20
CA THR A 119 9.56 1.86 6.13
C THR A 119 8.79 2.14 4.83
N LYS A 120 7.48 2.36 4.93
CA LYS A 120 6.65 2.75 3.78
C LYS A 120 7.18 4.03 3.14
N ARG A 121 7.44 5.08 3.93
CA ARG A 121 7.93 6.37 3.42
C ARG A 121 9.28 6.21 2.71
N PHE A 122 10.17 5.39 3.26
CA PHE A 122 11.47 5.09 2.65
C PHE A 122 11.32 4.39 1.29
N ILE A 123 10.44 3.38 1.20
CA ILE A 123 10.15 2.68 -0.07
C ILE A 123 9.55 3.65 -1.10
N GLU A 124 8.60 4.50 -0.70
CA GLU A 124 8.00 5.51 -1.58
C GLU A 124 9.06 6.50 -2.12
N GLN A 125 10.01 6.92 -1.29
CA GLN A 125 11.12 7.78 -1.70
C GLN A 125 12.06 7.09 -2.70
N LEU A 126 12.44 5.83 -2.44
CA LEU A 126 13.26 5.06 -3.36
C LEU A 126 12.57 4.83 -4.71
N LEU A 127 11.27 4.53 -4.70
CA LEU A 127 10.49 4.38 -5.93
C LEU A 127 10.48 5.68 -6.75
N GLN A 128 10.30 6.82 -6.07
CA GLN A 128 10.34 8.11 -6.75
C GLN A 128 11.71 8.39 -7.38
N GLU A 129 12.80 8.17 -6.65
CA GLU A 129 14.16 8.34 -7.18
C GLU A 129 14.41 7.46 -8.41
N GLN A 130 13.94 6.22 -8.40
CA GLN A 130 14.07 5.32 -9.56
C GLN A 130 13.22 5.78 -10.75
N CYS A 131 12.00 6.27 -10.51
CA CYS A 131 11.18 6.87 -11.57
C CYS A 131 11.89 8.06 -12.22
N ASP A 132 12.50 8.94 -11.42
CA ASP A 132 13.22 10.11 -11.92
C ASP A 132 14.43 9.68 -12.77
N LYS A 133 15.21 8.67 -12.32
CA LYS A 133 16.33 8.11 -13.09
C LYS A 133 15.91 7.52 -14.43
N VAL A 134 14.80 6.77 -14.45
CA VAL A 134 14.24 6.18 -15.67
C VAL A 134 13.81 7.29 -16.62
N HIS A 135 13.09 8.29 -16.13
CA HIS A 135 12.67 9.44 -16.92
C HIS A 135 13.88 10.16 -17.56
N ASP A 136 14.92 10.45 -16.77
CA ASP A 136 16.14 11.10 -17.28
C ASP A 136 16.86 10.24 -18.32
N ALA A 137 16.91 8.93 -18.13
CA ALA A 137 17.48 8.01 -19.12
C ALA A 137 16.70 8.02 -20.43
N CYS A 138 15.37 7.98 -20.36
CA CYS A 138 14.49 8.09 -21.53
C CYS A 138 14.71 9.41 -22.28
N MET A 139 14.82 10.53 -21.57
CA MET A 139 15.07 11.85 -22.17
C MET A 139 16.43 11.90 -22.88
N ARG A 140 17.48 11.28 -22.31
CA ARG A 140 18.80 11.18 -22.97
C ARG A 140 18.77 10.30 -24.23
N VAL A 141 18.04 9.19 -24.22
CA VAL A 141 17.88 8.34 -25.40
C VAL A 141 17.13 9.11 -26.48
N GLN A 142 16.04 9.80 -26.12
CA GLN A 142 15.26 10.62 -27.05
C GLN A 142 16.10 11.73 -27.70
N SER A 143 17.01 12.38 -26.96
CA SER A 143 17.85 13.44 -27.54
C SER A 143 18.90 12.92 -28.53
N ASN A 144 19.32 11.66 -28.39
CA ASN A 144 20.43 11.08 -29.16
C ASN A 144 19.97 10.22 -30.35
N CYS A 145 18.70 9.88 -30.43
CA CYS A 145 18.17 9.02 -31.48
C CYS A 145 17.14 9.78 -32.33
N GLU A 146 17.53 10.22 -33.53
CA GLU A 146 16.64 10.92 -34.49
C GLU A 146 15.45 10.07 -34.97
N GLY A 147 15.38 8.78 -34.60
CA GLY A 147 14.26 7.88 -34.88
C GLY A 147 13.60 7.24 -33.66
N PHE A 148 14.02 7.57 -32.43
CA PHE A 148 13.40 7.00 -31.23
C PHE A 148 12.19 7.82 -30.82
N ASN A 149 11.01 7.32 -31.20
CA ASN A 149 9.76 7.92 -30.78
C ASN A 149 9.37 7.40 -29.40
N ILE A 150 9.81 8.10 -28.36
CA ILE A 150 9.53 7.75 -26.95
C ILE A 150 8.04 7.45 -26.71
N THR A 151 7.15 8.17 -27.39
CA THR A 151 5.70 7.97 -27.29
C THR A 151 5.29 6.58 -27.76
N GLU A 152 5.82 6.12 -28.89
CA GLU A 152 5.49 4.83 -29.51
C GLU A 152 6.04 3.66 -28.68
N GLU A 153 7.25 3.81 -28.17
CA GLU A 153 7.88 2.81 -27.28
C GLU A 153 7.13 2.74 -25.94
N LEU A 154 6.71 3.88 -25.39
CA LEU A 154 5.92 3.93 -24.15
C LEU A 154 4.54 3.29 -24.35
N TYR A 155 3.88 3.50 -25.49
CA TYR A 155 2.63 2.82 -25.80
C TYR A 155 2.81 1.31 -25.97
N THR A 156 3.91 0.87 -26.58
CA THR A 156 4.25 -0.55 -26.71
C THR A 156 4.43 -1.19 -25.32
N PHE A 157 5.14 -0.50 -24.42
CA PHE A 157 5.32 -0.94 -23.04
C PHE A 157 4.00 -0.97 -22.24
N ILE A 158 3.16 0.06 -22.36
CA ILE A 158 1.81 0.10 -21.76
C ILE A 158 0.98 -1.09 -22.24
N SER A 159 1.03 -1.41 -23.54
CA SER A 159 0.31 -2.57 -24.09
C SER A 159 0.80 -3.89 -23.49
N LEU A 160 2.11 -4.04 -23.26
CA LEU A 160 2.68 -5.20 -22.60
C LEU A 160 2.18 -5.32 -21.14
N LEU A 161 2.21 -4.23 -20.38
CA LEU A 161 1.73 -4.21 -18.99
C LEU A 161 0.24 -4.53 -18.88
N LYS A 162 -0.59 -4.08 -19.83
CA LYS A 162 -2.01 -4.44 -19.89
C LYS A 162 -2.22 -5.93 -20.12
N ASN A 163 -1.36 -6.56 -20.94
CA ASN A 163 -1.41 -8.01 -21.14
C ASN A 163 -1.03 -8.75 -19.85
N ASP A 164 0.03 -8.31 -19.16
CA ASP A 164 0.45 -8.89 -17.89
C ASP A 164 -0.59 -8.71 -16.78
N LEU A 165 -1.31 -7.59 -16.77
CA LEU A 165 -2.41 -7.32 -15.85
C LEU A 165 -3.46 -8.44 -15.87
N ASN A 166 -3.78 -8.96 -17.06
CA ASN A 166 -4.76 -10.03 -17.24
C ASN A 166 -4.30 -11.38 -16.67
N THR A 167 -3.00 -11.53 -16.40
CA THR A 167 -2.43 -12.75 -15.80
C THR A 167 -2.44 -12.72 -14.27
N LEU A 168 -2.65 -11.55 -13.67
CA LEU A 168 -2.66 -11.38 -12.21
C LEU A 168 -3.95 -11.96 -11.61
N ARG A 169 -3.83 -12.58 -10.43
CA ARG A 169 -4.96 -13.20 -9.72
C ARG A 169 -5.50 -12.38 -8.55
N SER A 170 -4.70 -11.45 -8.02
CA SER A 170 -5.05 -10.67 -6.83
C SER A 170 -5.74 -9.37 -7.21
N SER A 171 -7.00 -9.19 -6.79
CA SER A 171 -7.79 -8.00 -7.08
C SER A 171 -7.14 -6.70 -6.58
N ALA A 172 -6.52 -6.74 -5.40
CA ALA A 172 -5.81 -5.60 -4.83
C ALA A 172 -4.57 -5.21 -5.63
N VAL A 173 -3.85 -6.20 -6.19
CA VAL A 173 -2.67 -5.96 -7.03
C VAL A 173 -3.10 -5.46 -8.40
N ILE A 174 -4.15 -6.04 -8.99
CA ILE A 174 -4.75 -5.60 -10.26
C ILE A 174 -5.13 -4.11 -10.17
N LEU A 175 -5.82 -3.69 -9.11
CA LEU A 175 -6.25 -2.31 -8.95
C LEU A 175 -5.08 -1.31 -8.87
N LYS A 176 -3.99 -1.70 -8.18
CA LYS A 176 -2.78 -0.87 -8.10
C LYS A 176 -2.04 -0.80 -9.43
N ALA A 177 -1.88 -1.93 -10.12
CA ALA A 177 -1.23 -2.00 -11.42
C ALA A 177 -2.02 -1.24 -12.49
N ALA A 178 -3.36 -1.32 -12.48
CA ALA A 178 -4.23 -0.55 -13.36
C ALA A 178 -4.03 0.96 -13.18
N LYS A 179 -3.98 1.44 -11.92
CA LYS A 179 -3.72 2.86 -11.63
C LYS A 179 -2.32 3.32 -12.05
N PHE A 180 -1.33 2.42 -12.02
CA PHE A 180 0.00 2.71 -12.54
C PHE A 180 0.00 2.83 -14.07
N ILE A 181 -0.68 1.91 -14.77
CA ILE A 181 -0.86 1.96 -16.23
C ILE A 181 -1.55 3.27 -16.64
N GLU A 182 -2.62 3.68 -15.94
CA GLU A 182 -3.32 4.94 -16.20
C GLU A 182 -2.39 6.16 -16.10
N LYS A 183 -1.48 6.18 -15.11
CA LYS A 183 -0.48 7.25 -15.00
C LYS A 183 0.51 7.27 -16.17
N LEU A 184 0.93 6.10 -16.65
CA LEU A 184 1.81 6.00 -17.83
C LEU A 184 1.10 6.46 -19.10
N GLU A 185 -0.18 6.15 -19.25
CA GLU A 185 -1.01 6.65 -20.37
C GLU A 185 -1.11 8.17 -20.36
N THR A 186 -1.35 8.78 -19.19
CA THR A 186 -1.35 10.24 -19.06
C THR A 186 0.00 10.83 -19.47
N LEU A 187 1.11 10.24 -19.00
CA LEU A 187 2.47 10.69 -19.38
C LEU A 187 2.71 10.59 -20.89
N ALA A 188 2.29 9.50 -21.54
CA ALA A 188 2.42 9.30 -22.98
C ALA A 188 1.64 10.37 -23.78
N ASN A 189 0.42 10.68 -23.33
CA ASN A 189 -0.43 11.69 -23.93
C ASN A 189 0.14 13.10 -23.78
N ASP A 190 0.63 13.46 -22.59
CA ASP A 190 1.25 14.76 -22.34
C ASP A 190 2.48 14.98 -23.22
N HIS A 191 3.33 13.96 -23.37
CA HIS A 191 4.48 14.02 -24.28
C HIS A 191 4.06 14.20 -25.74
N SER A 192 3.00 13.51 -26.19
CA SER A 192 2.44 13.65 -27.54
C SER A 192 1.99 15.09 -27.82
N LEU A 193 1.31 15.72 -26.85
CA LEU A 193 0.83 17.11 -26.96
C LEU A 193 1.97 18.12 -26.97
N THR A 194 3.03 17.87 -26.21
CA THR A 194 4.20 18.76 -26.13
C THR A 194 4.98 18.77 -27.46
N LEU A 195 5.08 17.61 -28.13
CA LEU A 195 5.71 17.50 -29.45
C LEU A 195 4.89 18.20 -30.54
N SER A 196 3.55 18.10 -30.49
CA SER A 196 2.67 18.79 -31.45
C SER A 196 2.80 20.32 -31.39
N LYS A 197 3.14 20.90 -30.23
CA LYS A 197 3.28 22.36 -30.05
C LYS A 197 4.63 22.91 -30.49
N ARG A 198 5.65 22.07 -30.71
CA ARG A 198 7.00 22.49 -31.15
C ARG A 198 7.18 22.57 -32.68
N SER A 199 6.16 22.22 -33.47
CA SER A 199 6.17 22.51 -34.92
C SER A 199 6.06 24.03 -35.14
N TYR A 200 7.16 24.64 -35.57
CA TYR A 200 7.46 26.08 -35.52
C TYR A 200 6.48 27.02 -36.26
N PRO A 201 6.43 28.31 -35.86
CA PRO A 201 5.88 29.40 -36.67
C PRO A 201 6.67 29.55 -37.98
N THR A 202 5.95 29.58 -39.09
CA THR A 202 6.47 29.74 -40.44
C THR A 202 7.27 31.05 -40.55
N VAL A 203 8.60 30.96 -40.61
CA VAL A 203 9.45 32.11 -40.98
C VAL A 203 9.17 32.44 -42.45
N THR A 204 8.23 33.36 -42.68
CA THR A 204 8.03 33.95 -44.01
C THR A 204 9.29 34.71 -44.41
N LYS A 205 10.06 34.14 -45.34
CA LYS A 205 11.14 34.84 -46.03
C LYS A 205 10.55 36.04 -46.78
N LYS A 206 10.65 37.24 -46.19
CA LYS A 206 10.30 38.52 -46.84
C LYS A 206 11.25 38.75 -48.02
N LYS A 207 10.77 38.46 -49.22
CA LYS A 207 11.38 38.87 -50.48
C LYS A 207 11.14 40.37 -50.64
N VAL A 208 12.16 41.18 -50.38
CA VAL A 208 12.13 42.64 -50.60
C VAL A 208 11.96 42.89 -52.10
N ARG A 209 10.78 43.34 -52.52
CA ARG A 209 10.55 44.00 -53.80
C ARG A 209 9.99 45.39 -53.53
N HIS A 210 10.74 46.39 -53.96
CA HIS A 210 10.30 47.77 -54.09
C HIS A 210 9.08 47.85 -55.01
N SER A 211 7.97 48.39 -54.53
CA SER A 211 7.05 49.15 -55.37
C SER A 211 6.24 50.14 -54.52
N LYS A 212 5.94 51.27 -55.16
CA LYS A 212 5.60 52.58 -54.61
C LYS A 212 4.23 52.97 -55.14
N ARG A 213 3.23 53.18 -54.26
CA ARG A 213 2.00 54.04 -54.41
C ARG A 213 1.00 53.63 -53.31
N ARG A 214 0.54 54.47 -52.37
CA ARG A 214 -0.13 55.80 -52.31
C ARG A 214 -1.67 55.67 -52.27
N ASN A 215 -2.25 56.17 -51.15
CA ASN A 215 -3.64 56.62 -50.88
C ASN A 215 -4.75 55.55 -50.74
N GLN A 216 -5.83 55.70 -49.94
CA GLN A 216 -6.32 56.61 -48.87
C GLN A 216 -7.69 56.01 -48.39
N GLY A 217 -8.15 56.36 -47.17
CA GLY A 217 -9.54 56.13 -46.70
C GLY A 217 -9.66 54.98 -45.68
N GLN A 218 -9.84 55.12 -44.36
CA GLN A 218 -10.72 55.91 -43.46
C GLN A 218 -12.05 55.18 -43.10
N VAL A 219 -12.33 55.14 -41.78
CA VAL A 219 -13.64 55.11 -41.07
C VAL A 219 -14.19 53.77 -40.50
N THR A 220 -14.11 53.67 -39.15
CA THR A 220 -15.03 53.16 -38.06
C THR A 220 -15.71 51.77 -38.17
N THR A 221 -15.97 50.98 -37.10
CA THR A 221 -16.71 51.24 -35.82
C THR A 221 -16.63 49.99 -34.89
N THR A 222 -16.62 50.20 -33.55
CA THR A 222 -17.29 49.49 -32.39
C THR A 222 -17.58 47.96 -32.45
N THR A 223 -17.51 47.10 -31.42
CA THR A 223 -17.92 47.19 -29.99
C THR A 223 -17.61 45.86 -29.23
N SER A 224 -17.57 45.96 -27.88
CA SER A 224 -17.89 44.99 -26.78
C SER A 224 -16.96 43.77 -26.55
N ASN A 225 -16.25 43.65 -25.42
CA ASN A 225 -16.67 43.38 -24.02
C ASN A 225 -17.42 42.05 -23.84
N ASP A 226 -16.78 41.12 -23.10
CA ASP A 226 -17.33 40.17 -22.11
C ASP A 226 -16.10 39.42 -21.51
N ASP A 227 -15.59 39.83 -20.35
CA ASP A 227 -15.91 39.34 -19.00
C ASP A 227 -15.81 37.81 -18.84
N LEU A 228 -14.66 37.35 -18.34
CA LEU A 228 -14.50 35.99 -17.82
C LEU A 228 -14.16 36.05 -16.33
N MET A 229 -15.12 35.56 -15.54
CA MET A 229 -15.11 35.56 -14.09
C MET A 229 -14.01 34.65 -13.50
N ILE A 230 -13.34 35.21 -12.50
CA ILE A 230 -12.50 34.51 -11.53
C ILE A 230 -13.45 33.83 -10.54
N ILE A 231 -13.37 32.50 -10.40
CA ILE A 231 -13.97 31.79 -9.27
C ILE A 231 -12.84 31.43 -8.30
N ASP A 232 -12.95 32.06 -7.14
CA ASP A 232 -12.15 31.92 -5.93
C ASP A 232 -12.69 30.73 -5.12
N GLU A 233 -11.92 29.65 -4.97
CA GLU A 233 -12.26 28.54 -4.07
C GLU A 233 -11.46 28.67 -2.76
N GLY A 234 -12.11 29.30 -1.77
CA GLY A 234 -11.71 29.28 -0.38
C GLY A 234 -12.02 27.96 0.34
N PRO A 235 -11.48 27.76 1.56
CA PRO A 235 -11.21 26.43 2.11
C PRO A 235 -12.41 25.82 2.85
N THR A 236 -12.83 24.63 2.45
CA THR A 236 -13.80 23.81 3.19
C THR A 236 -13.18 23.19 4.45
N SER A 237 -13.72 23.64 5.58
CA SER A 237 -13.53 23.13 6.93
C SER A 237 -14.23 21.77 7.16
N ALA A 238 -13.56 20.93 7.93
CA ALA A 238 -14.09 19.88 8.82
C ALA A 238 -14.99 18.77 8.24
N LEU A 239 -14.37 17.59 8.03
CA LEU A 239 -15.06 16.30 8.20
C LEU A 239 -14.26 15.41 9.17
N VAL A 240 -14.60 15.49 10.45
CA VAL A 240 -14.18 14.54 11.47
C VAL A 240 -14.89 13.22 11.19
N THR A 241 -14.17 12.26 10.60
CA THR A 241 -14.66 10.89 10.46
C THR A 241 -14.32 10.14 11.75
N GLN A 242 -15.28 10.04 12.66
CA GLN A 242 -15.23 9.13 13.81
C GLN A 242 -15.23 7.69 13.31
N MET A 243 -14.06 7.04 13.33
CA MET A 243 -13.97 5.58 13.17
C MET A 243 -14.35 4.92 14.49
N ASN A 244 -15.62 4.50 14.59
CA ASN A 244 -16.10 3.63 15.66
C ASN A 244 -15.71 2.18 15.36
N HIS A 245 -14.47 1.81 15.65
CA HIS A 245 -14.09 0.40 15.75
C HIS A 245 -14.09 -0.04 17.21
N SER A 246 -14.83 -1.12 17.50
CA SER A 246 -14.84 -1.78 18.80
C SER A 246 -13.46 -2.40 19.08
N PRO A 247 -12.87 -2.25 20.29
CA PRO A 247 -11.56 -2.82 20.64
C PRO A 247 -11.43 -4.34 20.45
N SER A 248 -12.55 -5.05 20.26
CA SER A 248 -12.59 -6.51 20.13
C SER A 248 -12.24 -7.02 18.72
N GLU A 249 -12.32 -6.19 17.67
CA GLU A 249 -11.99 -6.62 16.29
C GLU A 249 -10.47 -6.62 16.00
N VAL A 250 -9.68 -5.89 16.79
CA VAL A 250 -8.22 -5.80 16.61
C VAL A 250 -7.50 -7.08 17.09
N LEU A 251 -8.06 -7.81 18.05
CA LEU A 251 -7.37 -8.94 18.69
C LEU A 251 -7.51 -10.29 17.97
N LEU A 252 -8.33 -10.42 16.93
CA LEU A 252 -8.56 -11.70 16.25
C LEU A 252 -7.88 -11.80 14.87
N PHE A 253 -7.45 -10.68 14.29
CA PHE A 253 -6.72 -10.66 13.01
C PHE A 253 -5.20 -10.82 13.18
N GLU A 254 -4.67 -10.70 14.40
CA GLU A 254 -3.22 -10.65 14.62
C GLU A 254 -2.56 -12.03 14.75
N ASP A 255 -3.25 -13.07 15.22
CA ASP A 255 -2.62 -14.35 15.54
C ASP A 255 -2.14 -15.17 14.32
N ASP A 256 -2.84 -15.07 13.19
CA ASP A 256 -2.51 -15.86 11.98
C ASP A 256 -1.42 -15.18 11.11
N LEU A 257 -1.35 -13.84 11.17
CA LEU A 257 -0.26 -13.08 10.52
C LEU A 257 1.04 -13.15 11.35
N PHE A 258 0.95 -13.14 12.68
CA PHE A 258 2.10 -13.20 13.59
C PHE A 258 2.84 -14.53 13.53
N ASN A 259 2.13 -15.66 13.37
CA ASN A 259 2.77 -16.97 13.29
C ASN A 259 3.55 -17.16 11.98
N ARG A 260 3.08 -16.59 10.86
CA ARG A 260 3.80 -16.61 9.57
C ARG A 260 5.05 -15.73 9.56
N ILE A 261 5.02 -14.59 10.25
CA ILE A 261 6.17 -13.67 10.35
C ILE A 261 7.22 -14.21 11.34
N LYS A 262 6.83 -14.89 12.42
CA LYS A 262 7.78 -15.53 13.36
C LYS A 262 8.60 -16.65 12.72
N THR A 263 8.02 -17.42 11.80
CA THR A 263 8.75 -18.42 11.01
C THR A 263 9.70 -17.80 10.00
N SER A 264 9.41 -16.59 9.51
CA SER A 264 10.27 -15.88 8.55
C SER A 264 11.39 -15.06 9.24
N GLN A 265 11.14 -14.50 10.43
CA GLN A 265 12.15 -13.71 11.15
C GLN A 265 13.25 -14.53 11.84
N ARG A 266 13.04 -15.84 12.04
CA ARG A 266 14.11 -16.72 12.58
C ARG A 266 15.25 -16.98 11.58
N GLU A 267 15.08 -16.62 10.31
CA GLU A 267 16.12 -16.70 9.28
C GLU A 267 16.77 -15.33 8.97
N VAL A 268 16.23 -14.20 9.44
CA VAL A 268 16.63 -12.85 8.99
C VAL A 268 17.37 -12.04 10.07
N SER A 269 17.37 -12.46 11.34
CA SER A 269 18.10 -11.77 12.41
C SER A 269 19.59 -12.13 12.47
N ASN A 270 20.30 -12.03 11.35
CA ASN A 270 21.76 -12.13 11.26
C ASN A 270 22.35 -11.32 10.08
N PHE A 271 21.78 -10.14 9.79
CA PHE A 271 22.38 -9.19 8.85
C PHE A 271 23.15 -8.08 9.59
N SER A 272 24.24 -8.48 10.25
CA SER A 272 25.34 -7.55 10.52
C SER A 272 25.94 -7.13 9.18
N ALA A 273 26.30 -5.85 9.04
CA ALA A 273 27.00 -5.30 7.88
C ALA A 273 27.97 -6.32 7.24
N SER A 274 27.64 -6.79 6.04
CA SER A 274 28.41 -7.81 5.35
C SER A 274 29.86 -7.32 5.16
N PRO A 275 30.87 -7.97 5.75
CA PRO A 275 32.28 -7.56 5.72
C PRO A 275 32.95 -7.94 4.40
N LYS A 276 32.22 -7.85 3.28
CA LYS A 276 32.71 -8.32 1.98
C LYS A 276 33.93 -7.57 1.49
N TYR A 277 34.14 -6.33 1.92
CA TYR A 277 35.25 -5.50 1.45
C TYR A 277 36.29 -5.12 2.51
N ALA A 278 36.07 -5.49 3.78
CA ALA A 278 36.98 -5.15 4.89
C ALA A 278 38.35 -5.87 4.83
N LYS A 279 38.51 -6.83 3.90
CA LYS A 279 39.73 -7.63 3.73
C LYS A 279 40.63 -7.17 2.58
N TYR A 280 40.22 -6.16 1.80
CA TYR A 280 41.00 -5.71 0.65
C TYR A 280 41.85 -4.50 1.01
N THR A 281 43.12 -4.50 0.59
CA THR A 281 43.94 -3.28 0.62
C THR A 281 43.41 -2.28 -0.40
N THR A 282 43.78 -1.00 -0.22
CA THR A 282 43.43 0.06 -1.17
C THR A 282 43.91 -0.30 -2.59
N GLU A 283 45.11 -0.89 -2.75
CA GLU A 283 45.58 -1.30 -4.09
C GLU A 283 44.72 -2.43 -4.68
N GLN A 284 44.25 -3.37 -3.86
CA GLN A 284 43.38 -4.46 -4.33
C GLN A 284 42.01 -3.94 -4.76
N LEU A 285 41.46 -2.95 -4.06
CA LEU A 285 40.21 -2.29 -4.47
C LEU A 285 40.39 -1.52 -5.78
N ILE A 286 41.51 -0.83 -5.97
CA ILE A 286 41.84 -0.15 -7.22
C ILE A 286 41.99 -1.14 -8.38
N ALA A 287 42.66 -2.28 -8.15
CA ALA A 287 42.83 -3.34 -9.15
C ALA A 287 41.48 -3.98 -9.55
N LEU A 288 40.62 -4.29 -8.58
CA LEU A 288 39.27 -4.81 -8.84
C LEU A 288 38.41 -3.79 -9.60
N THR A 289 38.56 -2.50 -9.31
CA THR A 289 37.85 -1.44 -10.02
C THR A 289 38.30 -1.35 -11.48
N ARG A 290 39.62 -1.42 -11.75
CA ARG A 290 40.16 -1.46 -13.13
C ARG A 290 39.69 -2.69 -13.89
N GLN A 291 39.72 -3.86 -13.26
CA GLN A 291 39.25 -5.11 -13.88
C GLN A 291 37.74 -5.06 -14.20
N SER A 292 36.95 -4.45 -13.32
CA SER A 292 35.52 -4.20 -13.57
C SER A 292 35.32 -3.26 -14.77
N MET A 293 36.07 -2.15 -14.83
CA MET A 293 36.03 -1.22 -15.95
C MET A 293 36.42 -1.86 -17.29
N GLU A 294 37.44 -2.71 -17.33
CA GLU A 294 37.86 -3.41 -18.56
C GLU A 294 36.79 -4.40 -19.04
N LYS A 295 36.15 -5.14 -18.12
CA LYS A 295 35.00 -6.01 -18.45
C LYS A 295 33.83 -5.20 -19.01
N ASN A 296 33.56 -4.04 -18.41
CA ASN A 296 32.50 -3.13 -18.84
C ASN A 296 32.76 -2.57 -20.26
N ILE A 297 34.01 -2.21 -20.57
CA ILE A 297 34.41 -1.79 -21.92
C ILE A 297 34.22 -2.92 -22.95
N MET A 298 34.57 -4.16 -22.60
CA MET A 298 34.35 -5.32 -23.48
C MET A 298 32.86 -5.60 -23.72
N ILE A 299 32.03 -5.52 -22.68
CA ILE A 299 30.57 -5.73 -22.79
C ILE A 299 29.93 -4.63 -23.63
N ALA A 300 30.32 -3.36 -23.44
CA ALA A 300 29.82 -2.25 -24.25
C ALA A 300 30.20 -2.38 -25.74
N LYS A 301 31.42 -2.86 -26.03
CA LYS A 301 31.84 -3.17 -27.41
C LYS A 301 31.03 -4.32 -28.02
N GLU A 302 30.80 -5.38 -27.26
CA GLU A 302 29.97 -6.52 -27.69
C GLU A 302 28.51 -6.10 -27.94
N LEU A 303 27.95 -5.26 -27.07
CA LEU A 303 26.61 -4.70 -27.25
C LEU A 303 26.53 -3.81 -28.49
N ASN A 304 27.51 -2.92 -28.70
CA ASN A 304 27.57 -2.11 -29.92
C ASN A 304 27.73 -2.96 -31.18
N SER A 305 28.47 -4.07 -31.12
CA SER A 305 28.60 -5.02 -32.24
C SER A 305 27.30 -5.80 -32.49
N ARG A 306 26.56 -6.18 -31.44
CA ARG A 306 25.26 -6.86 -31.57
C ARG A 306 24.13 -5.94 -31.98
N CYS A 307 24.22 -4.66 -31.63
CA CYS A 307 23.24 -3.63 -31.95
C CYS A 307 23.53 -2.93 -33.29
N GLU A 308 24.34 -3.53 -34.19
CA GLU A 308 24.56 -3.07 -35.57
C GLU A 308 23.22 -3.01 -36.35
N ALA A 309 22.42 -1.97 -36.10
CA ALA A 309 21.13 -1.61 -36.68
C ALA A 309 19.84 -2.29 -36.14
N ALA A 310 19.87 -3.03 -35.02
CA ALA A 310 18.63 -3.55 -34.40
C ALA A 310 18.03 -2.57 -33.37
N SER A 311 16.74 -2.26 -33.50
CA SER A 311 15.96 -1.47 -32.53
C SER A 311 15.99 -2.12 -31.14
N ILE A 312 16.01 -1.28 -30.09
CA ILE A 312 15.87 -1.69 -28.67
C ILE A 312 14.66 -2.62 -28.45
N GLY A 313 13.63 -2.54 -29.30
CA GLY A 313 12.45 -3.41 -29.26
C GLY A 313 12.71 -4.90 -29.46
N TYR A 314 13.92 -5.32 -29.84
CA TYR A 314 14.29 -6.74 -29.95
C TYR A 314 15.00 -7.30 -28.71
N LEU A 315 15.26 -6.47 -27.69
CA LEU A 315 15.86 -6.95 -26.45
C LEU A 315 14.81 -7.69 -25.62
N SER A 316 15.16 -8.89 -25.18
CA SER A 316 14.36 -9.59 -24.18
C SER A 316 14.33 -8.79 -22.87
N ALA A 317 13.26 -8.95 -22.08
CA ALA A 317 13.09 -8.26 -20.80
C ALA A 317 14.33 -8.42 -19.88
N THR A 318 14.98 -9.58 -19.90
CA THR A 318 16.22 -9.86 -19.15
C THR A 318 17.42 -9.04 -19.63
N GLN A 319 17.55 -8.84 -20.95
CA GLN A 319 18.61 -8.01 -21.54
C GLN A 319 18.36 -6.53 -21.25
N LEU A 320 17.10 -6.10 -21.27
CA LEU A 320 16.71 -4.74 -20.91
C LEU A 320 17.02 -4.45 -19.43
N LEU A 321 16.66 -5.37 -18.53
CA LEU A 321 16.98 -5.30 -17.10
C LEU A 321 18.49 -5.24 -16.85
N THR A 322 19.27 -6.06 -17.56
CA THR A 322 20.75 -6.06 -17.44
C THR A 322 21.35 -4.73 -17.91
N LEU A 323 20.78 -4.10 -18.95
CA LEU A 323 21.15 -2.77 -19.41
C LEU A 323 20.77 -1.68 -18.38
N CYS A 324 19.57 -1.76 -17.81
CA CYS A 324 19.13 -0.84 -16.76
C CYS A 324 19.98 -0.94 -15.50
N GLU A 325 20.35 -2.14 -15.06
CA GLU A 325 21.26 -2.37 -13.92
C GLU A 325 22.68 -1.85 -14.19
N TYR A 326 23.12 -1.85 -15.45
CA TYR A 326 24.45 -1.37 -15.84
C TYR A 326 24.57 0.17 -15.90
N TYR A 327 23.47 0.88 -16.19
CA TYR A 327 23.44 2.34 -16.33
C TYR A 327 22.84 3.11 -15.13
N ALA A 328 22.40 2.39 -14.08
CA ALA A 328 21.88 2.95 -12.83
C ALA A 328 22.98 3.18 -11.77
#